data_AF-A0A7G6Y504-F1
#
_entry.id   AF-A0A7G6Y504-F1
#
_cell.length_a   1.000
_cell.length_b   1.000
_cell.length_c   1.000
_cell.angle_alpha   90.00
_cell.angle_beta   90.00
_cell.angle_gamma   90.00
#
_symmetry.space_group_name_H-M   'P 1'
#
loop_
_entity.id
_entity.type
_entity.pdbx_description
1 polymer ?
#
loop_
_entity_poly.entity_id
_entity_poly.type
_entity_poly.pdbx_seq_one_letter_code
_entity_poly.pdbx_strand_id
1 'polypeptide(L)'
;MARLVVVMIGVLTTIGVIMIFARAGRQETAINRGLSWIGRAIEGLFTAALCAVIGGALLYAGGSYFDDGLGTVVGVLGGLLLFPVFFIRSLRSGSKPTTVTLPPRTPTEPVSNKIRTGSAQSRWFFLRRASFRPDPDRELEAAWEKAIIEADEIASEIAIARRSCRKFLNAAAHRELDGDAIDWAVFIRKHVPNLIEGFFQRCRLRPGERAEAMDALADSLQRIGAEADRRTARQGSETADTFDITREHIRRRTARDPFS
;
A
#
# COMPACT_ATOMS: atom_id res chain seq x y z
N MET A 1 -7.69 -30.35 35.98
CA MET A 1 -6.31 -29.85 35.77
C MET A 1 -5.80 -30.04 34.34
N ALA A 2 -5.91 -31.23 33.72
CA ALA A 2 -5.40 -31.47 32.36
C ALA A 2 -5.89 -30.48 31.28
N ARG A 3 -7.15 -30.03 31.34
CA ARG A 3 -7.72 -29.07 30.37
C ARG A 3 -7.08 -27.67 30.42
N LEU A 4 -6.69 -27.22 31.62
CA LEU A 4 -6.03 -25.91 31.80
C LEU A 4 -4.59 -25.94 31.25
N VAL A 5 -3.91 -27.08 31.42
CA VAL A 5 -2.54 -27.29 30.91
C VAL A 5 -2.51 -27.23 29.38
N VAL A 6 -3.48 -27.84 28.70
CA VAL A 6 -3.55 -27.83 27.23
C VAL A 6 -3.81 -26.42 26.68
N VAL A 7 -4.72 -25.66 27.29
CA VAL A 7 -4.98 -24.26 26.88
C VAL A 7 -3.75 -23.39 27.11
N MET A 8 -3.09 -23.55 28.26
CA MET A 8 -1.90 -22.76 28.59
C MET A 8 -0.74 -23.05 27.63
N ILE A 9 -0.54 -24.32 27.24
CA ILE A 9 0.46 -24.70 26.23
C ILE A 9 0.13 -24.08 24.87
N GLY A 10 -1.15 -24.08 24.46
CA GLY A 10 -1.58 -23.47 23.20
C GLY A 10 -1.38 -21.95 23.15
N VAL A 11 -1.60 -21.26 24.27
CA VAL A 11 -1.34 -19.81 24.38
C VAL A 11 0.16 -19.51 24.39
N LEU A 12 0.96 -20.32 25.07
CA LEU A 12 2.42 -20.13 25.12
C LEU A 12 3.07 -20.38 23.76
N THR A 13 2.60 -21.36 22.98
CA THR A 13 3.12 -21.61 21.63
C THR A 13 2.74 -20.48 20.67
N THR A 14 1.53 -19.93 20.75
CA THR A 14 1.13 -18.77 19.92
C THR A 14 1.94 -17.53 20.26
N ILE A 15 2.14 -17.23 21.55
CA ILE A 15 2.98 -16.09 21.99
C ILE A 15 4.44 -16.29 21.54
N GLY A 16 4.98 -17.51 21.66
CA GLY A 16 6.34 -17.83 21.22
C GLY A 16 6.55 -17.60 19.72
N VAL A 17 5.59 -18.03 18.89
CA VAL A 17 5.61 -17.79 17.45
C VAL A 17 5.55 -16.29 17.15
N ILE A 18 4.64 -15.54 17.80
CA ILE A 18 4.53 -14.08 17.61
C ILE A 18 5.85 -13.37 17.98
N MET A 19 6.50 -13.76 19.07
CA MET A 19 7.78 -13.14 19.49
C MET A 19 8.92 -13.46 18.54
N ILE A 20 9.03 -14.69 18.04
CA ILE A 20 10.06 -15.08 17.05
C ILE A 20 9.88 -14.27 15.76
N PHE A 21 8.64 -14.07 15.30
CA PHE A 21 8.36 -13.27 14.12
C PHE A 21 8.53 -11.77 14.35
N ALA A 22 8.18 -11.23 15.53
CA ALA A 22 8.47 -9.84 15.89
C ALA A 22 9.98 -9.56 16.01
N ARG A 23 10.78 -10.60 16.29
CA ARG A 23 12.24 -10.53 16.28
C ARG A 23 12.82 -10.66 14.88
N ALA A 24 12.24 -11.51 14.01
CA ALA A 24 12.64 -11.66 12.61
C ALA A 24 12.30 -10.41 11.78
N GLY A 25 11.11 -9.83 11.96
CA GLY A 25 10.68 -8.61 11.28
C GLY A 25 11.49 -7.36 11.66
N ARG A 26 12.21 -7.38 12.79
CA ARG A 26 13.13 -6.30 13.19
C ARG A 26 14.50 -6.35 12.49
N GLN A 27 14.87 -7.48 11.88
CA GLN A 27 16.11 -7.59 11.08
C GLN A 27 15.89 -7.36 9.58
N GLU A 28 14.65 -7.35 9.09
CA GLU A 28 14.33 -7.22 7.66
C GLU A 28 14.03 -5.78 7.19
N THR A 29 14.37 -4.75 7.97
CA THR A 29 14.24 -3.35 7.52
C THR A 29 15.39 -2.89 6.59
N ALA A 30 16.34 -3.76 6.23
CA ALA A 30 17.50 -3.40 5.42
C ALA A 30 17.56 -4.02 4.00
N ILE A 31 16.71 -5.00 3.64
CA ILE A 31 16.83 -5.67 2.34
C ILE A 31 15.46 -5.82 1.69
N ASN A 32 15.07 -4.81 0.92
CA ASN A 32 13.75 -4.74 0.30
C ASN A 32 13.79 -5.08 -1.19
N ARG A 33 12.75 -5.80 -1.65
CA ARG A 33 12.11 -5.82 -2.99
C ARG A 33 11.90 -7.18 -3.69
N GLY A 34 12.42 -8.29 -3.16
CA GLY A 34 12.14 -9.64 -3.70
C GLY A 34 10.97 -10.40 -3.08
N LEU A 35 10.48 -9.98 -1.90
CA LEU A 35 9.76 -10.85 -0.98
C LEU A 35 8.24 -10.58 -0.85
N SER A 36 7.63 -9.80 -1.75
CA SER A 36 6.18 -9.50 -1.65
C SER A 36 5.25 -10.69 -1.90
N TRP A 37 5.77 -11.77 -2.52
CA TRP A 37 5.05 -13.03 -2.67
C TRP A 37 5.12 -13.88 -1.39
N ILE A 38 6.22 -13.79 -0.64
CA ILE A 38 6.38 -14.48 0.65
C ILE A 38 5.48 -13.82 1.69
N GLY A 39 5.39 -12.48 1.72
CA GLY A 39 4.44 -11.78 2.59
C GLY A 39 2.99 -12.24 2.37
N ARG A 40 2.55 -12.36 1.11
CA ARG A 40 1.21 -12.88 0.77
C ARG A 40 1.04 -14.37 1.07
N ALA A 41 2.09 -15.18 0.90
CA ALA A 41 2.07 -16.59 1.29
C ALA A 41 1.96 -16.75 2.81
N ILE A 42 2.65 -15.90 3.57
CA ILE A 42 2.60 -15.86 5.03
C ILE A 42 1.21 -15.42 5.51
N GLU A 43 0.61 -14.38 4.93
CA GLU A 43 -0.77 -13.98 5.24
C GLU A 43 -1.78 -15.12 4.98
N GLY A 44 -1.62 -15.84 3.87
CA GLY A 44 -2.44 -17.02 3.56
C GLY A 44 -2.26 -18.14 4.58
N LEU A 45 -1.02 -18.41 4.99
CA LEU A 45 -0.70 -19.45 5.97
C LEU A 45 -1.20 -19.09 7.36
N PHE A 46 -1.16 -17.80 7.72
CA PHE A 46 -1.70 -17.28 8.98
C PHE A 46 -3.23 -17.39 9.02
N THR A 47 -3.90 -17.05 7.92
CA THR A 47 -5.36 -17.18 7.79
C THR A 47 -5.78 -18.65 7.88
N ALA A 48 -5.06 -19.55 7.22
CA ALA A 48 -5.32 -20.99 7.29
C ALA A 48 -5.10 -21.55 8.71
N ALA A 49 -4.02 -21.14 9.38
CA ALA A 49 -3.73 -21.55 10.75
C ALA A 49 -4.79 -21.02 11.74
N LEU A 50 -5.23 -19.76 11.58
CA LEU A 50 -6.30 -19.17 12.39
C LEU A 50 -7.62 -19.92 12.20
N CYS A 51 -7.99 -20.24 10.96
CA CYS A 51 -9.17 -21.05 10.65
C CYS A 51 -9.09 -22.45 11.27
N ALA A 52 -7.91 -23.09 11.27
CA ALA A 52 -7.71 -24.38 11.90
C ALA A 52 -7.83 -24.32 13.44
N VAL A 53 -7.29 -23.27 14.07
CA VAL A 53 -7.39 -23.07 15.52
C VAL A 53 -8.84 -22.78 15.93
N ILE A 54 -9.53 -21.90 15.20
CA ILE A 54 -10.94 -21.57 15.48
C ILE A 54 -11.83 -22.79 15.22
N GLY A 55 -11.62 -23.51 14.12
CA GLY A 55 -12.35 -24.75 13.81
C GLY A 55 -12.11 -25.84 14.85
N GLY A 56 -10.87 -26.02 15.30
CA GLY A 56 -10.53 -26.95 16.38
C GLY A 56 -11.15 -26.55 17.72
N ALA A 57 -11.16 -25.26 18.06
CA ALA A 57 -11.79 -24.75 19.26
C ALA A 57 -13.32 -24.92 19.24
N LEU A 58 -13.96 -24.70 18.09
CA LEU A 58 -15.40 -24.92 17.90
C LEU A 58 -15.77 -26.40 17.97
N LEU A 59 -14.97 -27.29 17.36
CA LEU A 59 -15.16 -28.74 17.50
C LEU A 59 -14.94 -29.22 18.94
N TYR A 60 -13.95 -28.66 19.64
CA TYR A 60 -13.65 -29.00 21.03
C TYR A 60 -14.72 -28.47 22.00
N ALA A 61 -15.28 -27.28 21.76
CA ALA A 61 -16.37 -26.72 22.55
C ALA A 61 -17.75 -27.33 22.22
N GLY A 62 -17.97 -27.73 20.96
CA GLY A 62 -19.19 -28.42 20.53
C GLY A 62 -19.27 -29.89 20.94
N GLY A 63 -18.12 -30.53 21.16
CA GLY A 63 -18.03 -31.95 21.58
C GLY A 63 -18.57 -32.27 22.97
N SER A 64 -18.97 -31.27 23.76
CA SER A 64 -19.62 -31.49 25.07
C SER A 64 -21.14 -31.24 25.07
N TYR A 65 -21.74 -30.89 23.92
CA TYR A 65 -23.17 -30.52 23.85
C TYR A 65 -24.02 -31.35 22.88
N PHE A 66 -23.42 -32.22 22.05
CA PHE A 66 -24.17 -33.03 21.08
C PHE A 66 -23.60 -34.45 20.99
N ASP A 67 -24.23 -35.38 21.72
CA ASP A 67 -23.97 -36.83 21.63
C ASP A 67 -24.72 -37.49 20.45
N ASP A 68 -25.55 -36.73 19.72
CA ASP A 68 -26.29 -37.24 18.57
C ASP A 68 -25.55 -36.88 17.27
N GLY A 69 -25.07 -37.88 16.54
CA GLY A 69 -24.07 -37.84 15.46
C GLY A 69 -24.36 -37.01 14.19
N LEU A 70 -25.17 -35.96 14.28
CA LEU A 70 -25.49 -35.01 13.20
C LEU A 70 -24.59 -33.77 13.18
N GLY A 71 -23.94 -33.41 14.29
CA GLY A 71 -23.16 -32.17 14.42
C GLY A 71 -21.86 -32.12 13.59
N THR A 72 -21.19 -33.26 13.42
CA THR A 72 -19.90 -33.37 12.73
C THR A 72 -20.02 -33.13 11.21
N VAL A 73 -21.17 -33.45 10.63
CA VAL A 73 -21.42 -33.32 9.18
C VAL A 73 -21.64 -31.86 8.80
N VAL A 74 -22.31 -31.07 9.64
CA VAL A 74 -22.62 -29.65 9.36
C VAL A 74 -21.38 -28.76 9.50
N GLY A 75 -20.50 -29.02 10.47
CA GLY A 75 -19.26 -28.27 10.66
C GLY A 75 -18.24 -28.47 9.53
N VAL A 76 -18.13 -29.70 9.01
CA VAL A 76 -17.20 -30.02 7.91
C VAL A 76 -17.72 -29.51 6.56
N LEU A 77 -19.04 -29.60 6.30
CA LEU A 77 -19.64 -29.07 5.07
C LEU A 77 -19.61 -27.54 4.99
N GLY A 78 -19.81 -26.83 6.11
CA GLY A 78 -19.74 -25.37 6.15
C GLY A 78 -18.35 -24.81 5.84
N GLY A 79 -17.29 -25.48 6.31
CA GLY A 79 -15.90 -25.11 6.01
C GLY A 79 -15.46 -25.41 4.57
N LEU A 80 -15.97 -26.50 3.98
CA LEU A 80 -15.60 -26.92 2.63
C LEU A 80 -16.27 -26.10 1.52
N LEU A 81 -17.45 -25.51 1.77
CA LEU A 81 -18.19 -24.75 0.75
C LEU A 81 -17.73 -23.29 0.60
N LEU A 82 -17.11 -22.70 1.61
CA LEU A 82 -16.62 -21.30 1.55
C LEU A 82 -15.19 -21.18 1.00
N PHE A 83 -14.39 -22.25 1.09
CA PHE A 83 -13.01 -22.27 0.62
C PHE A 83 -12.83 -22.10 -0.91
N PRO A 84 -13.63 -22.74 -1.79
CA PRO A 84 -13.43 -22.62 -3.24
C PRO A 84 -13.95 -21.31 -3.84
N VAL A 85 -14.97 -20.68 -3.24
CA VAL A 85 -15.56 -19.43 -3.78
C VAL A 85 -14.59 -18.25 -3.64
N PHE A 86 -13.84 -18.20 -2.53
CA PHE A 86 -12.84 -17.14 -2.32
C PHE A 86 -11.59 -17.35 -3.19
N PHE A 87 -11.17 -18.61 -3.39
CA PHE A 87 -9.99 -18.93 -4.19
C PHE A 87 -10.20 -18.73 -5.70
N ILE A 88 -11.38 -19.07 -6.24
CA ILE A 88 -11.68 -18.94 -7.68
C ILE A 88 -11.89 -17.46 -8.06
N ARG A 89 -12.43 -16.62 -7.18
CA ARG A 89 -12.58 -15.17 -7.44
C ARG A 89 -11.23 -14.45 -7.47
N SER A 90 -10.24 -14.93 -6.71
CA SER A 90 -8.87 -14.39 -6.71
C SER A 90 -8.13 -14.65 -8.04
N LEU A 91 -8.36 -15.80 -8.68
CA LEU A 91 -7.67 -16.18 -9.92
C LEU A 91 -8.30 -15.61 -11.21
N ARG A 92 -9.58 -15.20 -11.18
CA ARG A 92 -10.31 -14.76 -12.39
C ARG A 92 -10.14 -13.28 -12.74
N SER A 93 -9.44 -12.49 -11.92
CA SER A 93 -9.28 -11.04 -12.13
C SER A 93 -8.13 -10.66 -13.06
N GLY A 94 -7.51 -11.60 -13.78
CA GLY A 94 -6.33 -11.34 -14.59
C GLY A 94 -6.28 -12.11 -15.90
N SER A 95 -7.12 -11.77 -16.87
CA SER A 95 -6.81 -11.93 -18.30
C SER A 95 -7.94 -11.40 -19.19
N LYS A 96 -7.80 -10.18 -19.72
CA LYS A 96 -8.37 -9.83 -21.03
C LYS A 96 -7.21 -9.67 -22.00
N PRO A 97 -7.05 -10.53 -23.02
CA PRO A 97 -6.06 -10.34 -24.05
C PRO A 97 -6.59 -9.31 -25.05
N THR A 98 -6.09 -8.07 -24.98
CA THR A 98 -6.27 -7.12 -26.08
C THR A 98 -5.27 -7.49 -27.17
N THR A 99 -5.77 -8.13 -28.22
CA THR A 99 -5.04 -8.34 -29.48
C THR A 99 -4.81 -6.98 -30.13
N VAL A 100 -3.60 -6.44 -29.98
CA VAL A 100 -3.17 -5.24 -30.72
C VAL A 100 -2.48 -5.67 -32.00
N THR A 101 -3.18 -5.45 -33.11
CA THR A 101 -2.67 -5.56 -34.49
C THR A 101 -1.56 -4.52 -34.70
N LEU A 102 -0.33 -4.97 -34.92
CA LEU A 102 0.80 -4.12 -35.33
C LEU A 102 0.71 -3.78 -36.82
N PRO A 103 0.99 -2.53 -37.25
CA PRO A 103 1.10 -2.19 -38.66
C PRO A 103 2.39 -2.74 -39.28
N PRO A 104 2.41 -3.00 -40.60
CA PRO A 104 3.57 -3.59 -41.29
C PRO A 104 4.72 -2.58 -41.38
N ARG A 105 5.90 -2.96 -40.90
CA ARG A 105 7.16 -2.23 -41.17
C ARG A 105 7.74 -2.72 -42.48
N THR A 106 7.98 -1.79 -43.40
CA THR A 106 8.76 -1.97 -44.63
C THR A 106 10.24 -2.25 -44.31
N PRO A 107 10.94 -3.03 -45.16
CA PRO A 107 12.30 -3.48 -44.89
C PRO A 107 13.35 -2.68 -45.69
N THR A 108 14.30 -2.05 -45.01
CA THR A 108 15.57 -1.62 -45.63
C THR A 108 16.67 -1.45 -44.59
N GLU A 109 17.55 -2.45 -44.51
CA GLU A 109 19.01 -2.37 -44.62
C GLU A 109 19.77 -3.33 -43.67
N PRO A 110 20.80 -4.05 -44.19
CA PRO A 110 21.52 -5.08 -43.46
C PRO A 110 22.70 -4.48 -42.68
N VAL A 111 22.57 -4.39 -41.35
CA VAL A 111 23.74 -4.12 -40.50
C VAL A 111 24.40 -5.44 -40.10
N SER A 112 25.60 -5.61 -40.64
CA SER A 112 26.61 -6.64 -40.44
C SER A 112 26.66 -7.23 -39.02
N ASN A 113 26.50 -8.56 -38.97
CA ASN A 113 26.61 -9.41 -37.80
C ASN A 113 28.08 -9.60 -37.37
N LYS A 114 28.44 -9.10 -36.20
CA LYS A 114 29.51 -9.69 -35.38
C LYS A 114 28.97 -9.96 -33.98
N ILE A 115 28.11 -10.96 -33.89
CA ILE A 115 27.53 -11.47 -32.64
C ILE A 115 28.63 -12.22 -31.90
N ARG A 116 29.21 -11.56 -30.90
CA ARG A 116 29.95 -12.20 -29.81
C ARG A 116 28.88 -12.80 -28.89
N THR A 117 28.67 -14.11 -29.02
CA THR A 117 27.77 -14.91 -28.19
C THR A 117 28.28 -14.94 -26.75
N GLY A 118 27.59 -14.22 -25.87
CA GLY A 118 27.81 -14.30 -24.43
C GLY A 118 26.98 -13.27 -23.68
N SER A 119 25.97 -13.73 -22.92
CA SER A 119 25.23 -13.02 -21.86
C SER A 119 24.06 -12.08 -22.21
N ALA A 120 23.63 -11.95 -23.47
CA ALA A 120 22.49 -11.06 -23.80
C ALA A 120 21.11 -11.63 -23.39
N GLN A 121 20.93 -12.96 -23.37
CA GLN A 121 19.61 -13.57 -23.24
C GLN A 121 18.99 -13.41 -21.84
N SER A 122 19.81 -13.31 -20.78
CA SER A 122 19.33 -13.12 -19.41
C SER A 122 18.94 -11.67 -19.12
N ARG A 123 19.53 -10.66 -19.78
CA ARG A 123 19.18 -9.24 -19.56
C ARG A 123 17.80 -8.85 -20.12
N TRP A 124 17.36 -9.44 -21.23
CA TRP A 124 16.04 -9.12 -21.80
C TRP A 124 14.88 -9.67 -20.95
N PHE A 125 15.07 -10.76 -20.21
CA PHE A 125 14.06 -11.26 -19.27
C PHE A 125 13.93 -10.39 -18.01
N PHE A 126 15.01 -9.75 -17.56
CA PHE A 126 14.96 -8.81 -16.43
C PHE A 126 14.36 -7.44 -16.82
N LEU A 127 14.58 -6.97 -18.05
CA LEU A 127 14.01 -5.71 -18.53
C LEU A 127 12.52 -5.82 -18.92
N ARG A 128 12.01 -7.02 -19.24
CA ARG A 128 10.59 -7.22 -19.60
C ARG A 128 9.68 -7.44 -18.39
N ARG A 129 10.24 -7.68 -17.20
CA ARG A 129 9.51 -7.95 -15.96
C ARG A 129 9.65 -6.84 -14.91
N ALA A 130 10.24 -5.71 -15.26
CA ALA A 130 9.87 -4.41 -14.70
C ALA A 130 8.46 -4.07 -15.24
N SER A 131 7.49 -4.84 -14.78
CA SER A 131 6.08 -4.71 -15.11
C SER A 131 5.63 -3.29 -14.78
N PHE A 132 5.44 -2.46 -15.82
CA PHE A 132 4.26 -1.64 -16.11
C PHE A 132 3.36 -1.29 -14.91
N ARG A 133 3.93 -0.90 -13.77
CA ARG A 133 3.22 -0.15 -12.76
C ARG A 133 3.32 1.29 -13.21
N PRO A 134 2.20 1.95 -13.51
CA PRO A 134 2.23 3.36 -13.78
C PRO A 134 2.92 4.04 -12.58
N ASP A 135 3.76 5.02 -12.88
CA ASP A 135 4.36 5.86 -11.86
C ASP A 135 3.24 6.39 -10.94
N PRO A 136 3.28 6.12 -9.61
CA PRO A 136 2.20 6.52 -8.71
C PRO A 136 1.96 8.03 -8.73
N ASP A 137 3.00 8.82 -9.03
CA ASP A 137 2.86 10.26 -9.20
C ASP A 137 2.10 10.58 -10.50
N ARG A 138 2.30 9.80 -11.57
CA ARG A 138 1.53 9.92 -12.81
C ARG A 138 0.06 9.51 -12.64
N GLU A 139 -0.23 8.46 -11.88
CA GLU A 139 -1.62 8.08 -11.56
C GLU A 139 -2.32 9.16 -10.75
N LEU A 140 -1.62 9.71 -9.75
CA LEU A 140 -2.11 10.80 -8.93
C LEU A 140 -2.42 12.05 -9.77
N GLU A 141 -1.49 12.47 -10.63
CA GLU A 141 -1.68 13.63 -11.49
C GLU A 141 -2.82 13.42 -12.51
N ALA A 142 -2.94 12.23 -13.09
CA ALA A 142 -4.07 11.90 -13.98
C ALA A 142 -5.42 11.93 -13.25
N ALA A 143 -5.48 11.48 -12.00
CA ALA A 143 -6.69 11.53 -11.19
C ALA A 143 -7.10 12.99 -10.90
N TRP A 144 -6.13 13.86 -10.56
CA TRP A 144 -6.38 15.28 -10.36
C TRP A 144 -6.89 15.97 -11.63
N GLU A 145 -6.28 15.69 -12.78
CA GLU A 145 -6.71 16.26 -14.06
C GLU A 145 -8.13 15.81 -14.42
N LYS A 146 -8.42 14.53 -14.23
CA LYS A 146 -9.78 13.99 -14.42
C LYS A 146 -10.79 14.67 -13.49
N ALA A 147 -10.44 14.87 -12.21
CA ALA A 147 -11.27 15.57 -11.23
C ALA A 147 -11.59 17.01 -11.66
N ILE A 148 -10.58 17.76 -12.12
CA ILE A 148 -10.75 19.14 -12.58
C ILE A 148 -11.66 19.21 -13.82
N ILE A 149 -11.48 18.30 -14.78
CA ILE A 149 -12.27 18.30 -16.02
C ILE A 149 -13.74 17.92 -15.75
N GLU A 150 -13.96 16.88 -14.94
CA GLU A 150 -15.31 16.34 -14.74
C GLU A 150 -16.09 17.04 -13.62
N ALA A 151 -15.44 17.77 -12.71
CA ALA A 151 -16.04 18.50 -11.59
C ALA A 151 -15.69 20.01 -11.64
N ASP A 152 -16.03 20.65 -12.77
CA ASP A 152 -15.71 22.05 -13.07
C ASP A 152 -16.15 23.05 -11.97
N GLU A 153 -17.32 22.82 -11.36
CA GLU A 153 -17.86 23.72 -10.32
C GLU A 153 -16.97 23.83 -9.08
N ILE A 154 -16.17 22.79 -8.78
CA ILE A 154 -15.22 22.74 -7.65
C ILE A 154 -13.76 22.70 -8.12
N ALA A 155 -13.49 23.02 -9.39
CA ALA A 155 -12.16 22.92 -9.98
C ALA A 155 -11.12 23.80 -9.26
N SER A 156 -11.53 24.97 -8.77
CA SER A 156 -10.66 25.90 -8.03
C SER A 156 -10.18 25.29 -6.70
N GLU A 157 -11.08 24.66 -5.95
CA GLU A 157 -10.81 24.01 -4.67
C GLU A 157 -9.92 22.78 -4.86
N ILE A 158 -10.21 21.97 -5.88
CA ILE A 158 -9.38 20.83 -6.28
C ILE A 158 -7.97 21.31 -6.64
N ALA A 159 -7.83 22.41 -7.39
CA ALA A 159 -6.53 22.96 -7.77
C ALA A 159 -5.71 23.47 -6.59
N ILE A 160 -6.37 24.04 -5.57
CA ILE A 160 -5.73 24.45 -4.31
C ILE A 160 -5.22 23.21 -3.56
N ALA A 161 -6.09 22.22 -3.35
CA ALA A 161 -5.72 20.97 -2.66
C ALA A 161 -4.57 20.23 -3.38
N ARG A 162 -4.62 20.14 -4.72
CA ARG A 162 -3.54 19.59 -5.56
C ARG A 162 -2.23 20.33 -5.33
N ARG A 163 -2.25 21.66 -5.29
CA ARG A 163 -1.04 22.48 -5.09
C ARG A 163 -0.41 22.21 -3.72
N SER A 164 -1.21 22.17 -2.66
CA SER A 164 -0.76 21.87 -1.30
C SER A 164 -0.17 20.45 -1.19
N CYS A 165 -0.87 19.45 -1.75
CA CYS A 165 -0.38 18.07 -1.77
C CYS A 165 0.93 17.95 -2.54
N ARG A 166 1.05 18.58 -3.72
CA ARG A 166 2.28 18.56 -4.52
C ARG A 166 3.44 19.22 -3.80
N LYS A 167 3.20 20.34 -3.12
CA LYS A 167 4.23 21.02 -2.31
C LYS A 167 4.75 20.10 -1.22
N PHE A 168 3.86 19.41 -0.51
CA PHE A 168 4.23 18.43 0.50
C PHE A 168 4.99 17.23 -0.08
N LEU A 169 4.51 16.64 -1.18
CA LEU A 169 5.18 15.50 -1.83
C LEU A 169 6.60 15.85 -2.29
N ASN A 170 6.78 17.05 -2.84
CA ASN A 170 8.11 17.54 -3.21
C ASN A 170 9.00 17.71 -1.97
N ALA A 171 8.49 18.27 -0.89
CA ALA A 171 9.24 18.42 0.36
C ALA A 171 9.63 17.04 0.95
N ALA A 172 8.72 16.07 0.93
CA ALA A 172 8.96 14.70 1.39
C ALA A 172 9.99 13.96 0.53
N ALA A 173 9.99 14.18 -0.79
CA ALA A 173 10.97 13.57 -1.70
C ALA A 173 12.43 13.98 -1.40
N HIS A 174 12.62 15.16 -0.80
CA HIS A 174 13.95 15.67 -0.44
C HIS A 174 14.37 15.34 1.01
N ARG A 175 13.50 14.69 1.80
CA ARG A 175 13.77 14.32 3.20
C ARG A 175 13.62 12.82 3.40
N GLU A 176 14.70 12.08 3.11
CA GLU A 176 14.72 10.61 3.11
C GLU A 176 14.57 9.95 4.51
N LEU A 177 14.53 10.72 5.61
CA LEU A 177 14.57 10.20 6.98
C LEU A 177 13.33 10.51 7.83
N ASP A 178 12.33 11.20 7.30
CA ASP A 178 11.10 11.52 8.02
C ASP A 178 10.03 10.46 7.73
N GLY A 179 9.93 9.46 8.62
CA GLY A 179 8.99 8.34 8.49
C GLY A 179 7.53 8.78 8.39
N ASP A 180 7.13 9.77 9.19
CA ASP A 180 5.77 10.31 9.18
C ASP A 180 5.44 11.01 7.86
N ALA A 181 6.43 11.65 7.23
CA ALA A 181 6.28 12.26 5.92
C ALA A 181 6.18 11.23 4.80
N ILE A 182 6.97 10.17 4.87
CA ILE A 182 6.92 9.05 3.91
C ILE A 182 5.54 8.39 3.97
N ASP A 183 5.05 8.08 5.17
CA ASP A 183 3.75 7.44 5.36
C ASP A 183 2.61 8.31 4.83
N TRP A 184 2.68 9.63 5.06
CA TRP A 184 1.69 10.55 4.53
C TRP A 184 1.78 10.72 3.01
N ALA A 185 2.99 10.70 2.45
CA ALA A 185 3.17 10.73 1.00
C ALA A 185 2.58 9.48 0.34
N VAL A 186 2.76 8.30 0.96
CA VAL A 186 2.12 7.04 0.53
C VAL A 186 0.59 7.13 0.68
N PHE A 187 0.11 7.72 1.78
CA PHE A 187 -1.32 7.94 1.99
C PHE A 187 -1.92 8.78 0.86
N ILE A 188 -1.33 9.94 0.52
CA ILE A 188 -1.81 10.82 -0.55
C ILE A 188 -1.85 10.07 -1.89
N ARG A 189 -0.74 9.45 -2.28
CA ARG A 189 -0.62 8.71 -3.56
C ARG A 189 -1.64 7.59 -3.69
N LYS A 190 -1.98 6.93 -2.59
CA LYS A 190 -2.93 5.81 -2.59
C LYS A 190 -4.38 6.26 -2.47
N HIS A 191 -4.69 7.20 -1.60
CA HIS A 191 -6.07 7.48 -1.21
C HIS A 191 -6.73 8.56 -2.05
N VAL A 192 -5.99 9.57 -2.52
CA VAL A 192 -6.56 10.63 -3.35
C VAL A 192 -7.12 10.08 -4.68
N PRO A 193 -6.41 9.24 -5.45
CA PRO A 193 -6.96 8.70 -6.68
C PRO A 193 -8.20 7.83 -6.44
N ASN A 194 -8.18 7.04 -5.36
CA ASN A 194 -9.30 6.19 -4.97
C ASN A 194 -10.53 7.00 -4.54
N LEU A 195 -10.33 8.12 -3.85
CA LEU A 195 -11.40 9.03 -3.46
C LEU A 195 -12.07 9.65 -4.69
N ILE A 196 -11.27 10.16 -5.64
CA ILE A 196 -11.74 10.74 -6.90
C ILE A 196 -12.50 9.70 -7.73
N GLU A 197 -11.94 8.50 -7.89
CA GLU A 197 -12.61 7.43 -8.64
C GLU A 197 -13.90 6.96 -7.95
N GLY A 198 -13.92 6.87 -6.62
CA GLY A 198 -15.11 6.56 -5.83
C GLY A 198 -16.22 7.60 -6.01
N PHE A 199 -15.87 8.88 -6.07
CA PHE A 199 -16.79 9.96 -6.42
C PHE A 199 -17.42 9.74 -7.80
N PHE A 200 -16.60 9.48 -8.83
CA PHE A 200 -17.13 9.26 -10.18
C PHE A 200 -18.02 8.03 -10.28
N GLN A 201 -17.67 6.95 -9.59
CA GLN A 201 -18.52 5.76 -9.52
C GLN A 201 -19.85 6.07 -8.85
N ARG A 202 -19.86 6.85 -7.75
CA ARG A 202 -21.09 7.28 -7.08
C ARG A 202 -21.96 8.13 -7.99
N CYS A 203 -21.39 9.12 -8.68
CA CYS A 203 -22.11 9.99 -9.61
C CYS A 203 -22.70 9.22 -10.80
N ARG A 204 -22.04 8.16 -11.28
CA ARG A 204 -22.58 7.28 -12.34
C ARG A 204 -23.76 6.45 -11.86
N LEU A 205 -23.72 5.95 -10.63
CA LEU A 205 -24.78 5.12 -10.05
C LEU A 205 -25.97 5.95 -9.58
N ARG A 206 -25.74 7.18 -9.10
CA ARG A 206 -26.75 8.07 -8.52
C ARG A 206 -26.55 9.51 -8.99
N PRO A 207 -27.00 9.83 -10.23
CA PRO A 207 -26.83 11.19 -10.78
C PRO A 207 -27.52 12.28 -9.97
N GLY A 208 -28.63 11.97 -9.29
CA GLY A 208 -29.36 12.92 -8.44
C GLY A 208 -28.62 13.35 -7.17
N GLU A 209 -27.63 12.57 -6.71
CA GLU A 209 -26.81 12.89 -5.53
C GLU A 209 -25.51 13.61 -5.91
N ARG A 210 -25.35 14.03 -7.17
CA ARG A 210 -24.08 14.56 -7.68
C ARG A 210 -23.60 15.81 -6.94
N ALA A 211 -24.50 16.76 -6.65
CA ALA A 211 -24.16 18.00 -5.96
C ALA A 211 -23.62 17.71 -4.53
N GLU A 212 -24.35 16.90 -3.75
CA GLU A 212 -23.91 16.48 -2.42
C GLU A 212 -22.57 15.71 -2.46
N ALA A 213 -22.40 14.84 -3.46
CA ALA A 213 -21.15 14.10 -3.64
C ALA A 213 -19.98 15.02 -4.03
N MET A 214 -20.24 16.12 -4.76
CA MET A 214 -19.24 17.13 -5.10
C MET A 214 -18.81 17.91 -3.87
N ASP A 215 -19.74 18.39 -3.05
CA ASP A 215 -19.43 19.07 -1.79
C ASP A 215 -18.61 18.18 -0.85
N ALA A 216 -18.98 16.91 -0.74
CA ALA A 216 -18.26 15.94 0.08
C ALA A 216 -16.84 15.64 -0.45
N LEU A 217 -16.68 15.61 -1.78
CA LEU A 217 -15.36 15.48 -2.41
C LEU A 217 -14.51 16.72 -2.14
N ALA A 218 -15.06 17.92 -2.33
CA ALA A 218 -14.39 19.18 -2.07
C ALA A 218 -13.90 19.27 -0.62
N ASP A 219 -14.77 19.03 0.36
CA ASP A 219 -14.41 19.04 1.79
C ASP A 219 -13.29 18.02 2.09
N SER A 220 -13.40 16.80 1.55
CA SER A 220 -12.39 15.77 1.76
C SER A 220 -11.02 16.16 1.18
N LEU A 221 -10.99 16.69 -0.04
CA LEU A 221 -9.75 17.11 -0.70
C LEU A 221 -9.15 18.35 -0.02
N GLN A 222 -9.98 19.30 0.42
CA GLN A 222 -9.54 20.47 1.16
C GLN A 222 -8.93 20.09 2.51
N ARG A 223 -9.51 19.14 3.24
CA ARG A 223 -8.93 18.62 4.48
C ARG A 223 -7.57 17.96 4.25
N ILE A 224 -7.44 17.16 3.19
CA ILE A 224 -6.16 16.54 2.82
C ILE A 224 -5.12 17.62 2.47
N GLY A 225 -5.51 18.63 1.67
CA GLY A 225 -4.66 19.76 1.29
C GLY A 225 -4.21 20.58 2.51
N ALA A 226 -5.14 20.94 3.40
CA ALA A 226 -4.83 21.67 4.62
C ALA A 226 -3.90 20.89 5.55
N GLU A 227 -4.08 19.57 5.66
CA GLU A 227 -3.17 18.73 6.43
C GLU A 227 -1.78 18.65 5.81
N ALA A 228 -1.68 18.55 4.47
CA ALA A 228 -0.41 18.59 3.76
C ALA A 228 0.33 19.92 3.98
N ASP A 229 -0.38 21.04 3.99
CA ASP A 229 0.20 22.36 4.31
C ASP A 229 0.66 22.45 5.77
N ARG A 230 -0.14 21.97 6.73
CA ARG A 230 0.24 21.92 8.15
C ARG A 230 1.51 21.11 8.37
N ARG A 231 1.62 19.95 7.72
CA ARG A 231 2.83 19.11 7.81
C ARG A 231 4.03 19.76 7.16
N THR A 232 3.86 20.38 6.00
CA THR A 232 4.93 21.15 5.34
C THR A 232 5.42 22.30 6.23
N ALA A 233 4.51 22.99 6.92
CA ALA A 233 4.86 24.07 7.85
C ALA A 233 5.65 23.56 9.06
N ARG A 234 5.22 22.45 9.68
CA ARG A 234 5.95 21.80 10.79
C ARG A 234 7.37 21.38 10.40
N GLN A 235 7.50 20.79 9.22
CA GLN A 235 8.79 20.44 8.65
C GLN A 235 9.70 21.66 8.46
N GLY A 236 9.12 22.79 8.04
CA GLY A 236 9.83 24.06 7.92
C GLY A 236 10.31 24.59 9.28
N SER A 237 9.43 24.59 10.30
CA SER A 237 9.79 25.08 11.64
C SER A 237 10.87 24.25 12.31
N GLU A 238 10.79 22.92 12.25
CA GLU A 238 11.80 22.02 12.84
C GLU A 238 13.20 22.24 12.24
N THR A 239 13.25 22.55 10.94
CA THR A 239 14.52 22.83 10.25
C THR A 239 15.06 24.21 10.59
N ALA A 240 14.19 25.21 10.71
CA ALA A 240 14.58 26.54 11.18
C ALA A 240 15.14 26.46 12.61
N ASP A 241 14.46 25.75 13.51
CA ASP A 241 14.91 25.55 14.89
C ASP A 241 16.26 24.84 14.96
N THR A 242 16.46 23.78 14.17
CA THR A 242 17.74 23.06 14.11
C THR A 242 18.87 23.95 13.60
N PHE A 243 18.60 24.77 12.58
CA PHE A 243 19.58 25.72 12.05
C PHE A 243 19.94 26.78 13.09
N ASP A 244 18.96 27.34 13.79
CA ASP A 244 19.18 28.37 14.82
C ASP A 244 19.94 27.82 16.03
N ILE A 245 19.65 26.58 16.46
CA ILE A 245 20.43 25.88 17.49
C ILE A 245 21.88 25.69 17.04
N THR A 246 22.10 25.25 15.80
CA THR A 246 23.44 25.04 15.25
C THR A 246 24.21 26.35 15.16
N ARG A 247 23.55 27.41 14.67
CA ARG A 247 24.11 28.76 14.57
C ARG A 247 24.50 29.32 15.95
N GLU A 248 23.63 29.17 16.94
CA GLU A 248 23.90 29.62 18.32
C GLU A 248 25.02 28.81 18.96
N HIS A 249 25.09 27.50 18.72
CA HIS A 249 26.20 26.67 19.19
C HIS A 249 27.54 27.15 18.63
N ILE A 250 27.62 27.41 17.32
CA ILE A 250 28.81 27.94 16.66
C ILE A 250 29.18 29.30 17.27
N ARG A 251 28.21 30.22 17.39
CA ARG A 251 28.42 31.55 17.98
C ARG A 251 28.98 31.48 19.40
N ARG A 252 28.47 30.57 20.24
CA ARG A 252 28.95 30.39 21.62
C ARG A 252 30.36 29.81 21.68
N ARG A 253 30.73 28.94 20.76
CA ARG A 253 32.09 28.39 20.70
C ARG A 253 33.10 29.40 20.20
N THR A 254 32.76 30.17 19.16
CA THR A 254 33.66 31.21 18.64
C THR A 254 33.80 32.39 19.58
N ALA A 255 32.75 32.79 20.30
CA ALA A 255 32.83 33.85 21.31
C ALA A 255 33.59 33.45 22.59
N ARG A 256 33.85 32.15 22.80
CA ARG A 256 34.61 31.61 23.94
C ARG A 256 36.04 31.21 23.58
N ASP A 257 36.46 31.42 22.34
CA ASP A 257 37.84 31.21 21.95
C ASP A 257 38.68 32.37 22.50
N PRO A 258 39.56 32.17 23.51
CA PRO A 258 40.31 33.25 24.15
C PRO A 258 41.51 33.72 23.31
N PHE A 259 41.69 33.21 22.10
CA PHE A 259 42.84 33.45 21.24
C PHE A 259 42.53 34.30 19.99
N SER A 260 41.40 35.01 19.96
CA SER A 260 41.17 36.14 19.03
C SER A 260 41.36 37.48 19.72
#